data_AF-A0AA39N5N8-F1
#
_entry.id   AF-A0AA39N5N8-F1
#
_cell.length_a   1.000
_cell.length_b   1.000
_cell.length_c   1.000
_cell.angle_alpha   90.00
_cell.angle_beta   90.00
_cell.angle_gamma   90.00
#
_symmetry.space_group_name_H-M   'P 1'
#
loop_
_entity.id
_entity.type
_entity.pdbx_description
1 polymer ?
#
loop_
_entity_poly.entity_id
_entity_poly.type
_entity_poly.pdbx_seq_one_letter_code
_entity_poly.pdbx_strand_id
1 'polypeptide(L)'
;MARVARTVLETVRFTLALQNPDALDTMKNAADSILEADTVRRIDWKPDFSSHVLLAACRIHETATELRRQDGTYYGLFTDASLRTLMSDQLEDESTFLDLRDALPLYPGQHPVMVGDDKNSLVWFGTLIADSSGPDLRRLADVKLQ
;
A
#
# COMPACT_ATOMS: atom_id res chain seq x y z
N MET A 1 13.86 15.88 7.88
CA MET A 1 12.56 15.33 7.41
C MET A 1 12.17 15.73 5.97
N ALA A 2 12.75 16.77 5.36
CA ALA A 2 12.39 17.20 3.99
C ALA A 2 12.93 16.34 2.82
N ARG A 3 13.78 15.32 3.08
CA ARG A 3 14.50 14.58 2.02
C ARG A 3 13.70 13.40 1.44
N VAL A 4 12.91 12.71 2.26
CA VAL A 4 12.18 11.49 1.86
C VAL A 4 11.00 11.82 0.95
N ALA A 5 10.28 12.92 1.24
CA ALA A 5 9.14 13.37 0.42
C ALA A 5 9.55 13.79 -1.01
N ARG A 6 10.77 14.30 -1.20
CA ARG A 6 11.28 14.71 -2.52
C ARG A 6 11.56 13.49 -3.42
N THR A 7 12.04 12.39 -2.86
CA THR A 7 12.39 11.18 -3.62
C THR A 7 11.17 10.45 -4.16
N VAL A 8 10.07 10.40 -3.41
CA VAL A 8 8.83 9.73 -3.84
C VAL A 8 8.18 10.44 -5.04
N LEU A 9 8.25 11.77 -5.12
CA LEU A 9 7.66 12.54 -6.22
C LEU A 9 8.37 12.36 -7.57
N GLU A 10 9.68 12.09 -7.59
CA GLU A 10 10.46 11.97 -8.83
C GLU A 10 10.28 10.62 -9.54
N THR A 11 9.80 9.59 -8.83
CA THR A 11 9.65 8.22 -9.38
C THR A 11 8.21 7.83 -9.69
N VAL A 12 7.22 8.54 -9.14
CA VAL A 12 5.81 8.22 -9.38
C VAL A 12 5.39 8.77 -10.74
N ARG A 13 5.34 7.89 -11.74
CA ARG A 13 4.71 8.19 -13.04
C ARG A 13 3.20 8.13 -12.87
N PHE A 14 2.56 9.30 -12.83
CA PHE A 14 1.12 9.40 -13.01
C PHE A 14 0.80 9.14 -14.47
N THR A 15 -0.07 8.17 -14.72
CA THR A 15 -0.65 7.95 -16.04
C THR A 15 -2.17 8.02 -15.88
N LEU A 16 -2.83 8.72 -16.78
CA LEU A 16 -4.29 8.69 -16.92
C LEU A 16 -4.70 7.33 -17.54
N ALA A 17 -4.32 6.22 -16.91
CA ALA A 17 -4.26 4.91 -17.58
C ALA A 17 -5.55 4.12 -17.61
N LEU A 18 -6.58 4.48 -16.85
CA LEU A 18 -7.79 3.63 -16.83
C LEU A 18 -8.78 3.93 -17.96
N GLN A 19 -8.56 4.97 -18.77
CA GLN A 19 -9.43 5.32 -19.90
C GLN A 19 -8.82 5.02 -21.29
N ASN A 20 -7.52 4.72 -21.36
CA ASN A 20 -6.87 4.38 -22.61
C ASN A 20 -6.79 2.85 -22.75
N PRO A 21 -7.46 2.22 -23.74
CA PRO A 21 -7.39 0.79 -23.95
C PRO A 21 -5.94 0.28 -24.16
N ASP A 22 -5.06 1.10 -24.74
CA ASP A 22 -3.65 0.76 -24.98
C ASP A 22 -2.82 0.76 -23.69
N ALA A 23 -3.29 1.44 -22.64
CA ALA A 23 -2.59 1.48 -21.36
C ALA A 23 -2.56 0.10 -20.70
N LEU A 24 -3.60 -0.72 -20.88
CA LEU A 24 -3.62 -2.09 -20.35
C LEU A 24 -2.55 -2.95 -21.01
N ASP A 25 -2.43 -2.91 -22.34
CA ASP A 25 -1.38 -3.64 -23.03
C ASP A 25 0.02 -3.12 -22.70
N THR A 26 0.17 -1.81 -22.54
CA THR A 26 1.42 -1.18 -22.08
C THR A 26 1.81 -1.69 -20.69
N MET A 27 0.88 -1.70 -19.73
CA MET A 27 1.11 -2.20 -18.37
C MET A 27 1.43 -3.70 -18.37
N LYS A 28 0.75 -4.50 -19.20
CA LYS A 28 1.04 -5.94 -19.34
C LYS A 28 2.44 -6.19 -19.89
N ASN A 29 2.83 -5.47 -20.95
CA ASN A 29 4.17 -5.58 -21.53
C ASN A 29 5.26 -5.18 -20.53
N ALA A 30 5.01 -4.13 -19.72
CA ALA A 30 5.91 -3.73 -18.66
C ALA A 30 6.05 -4.83 -17.58
N ALA A 31 4.94 -5.43 -17.16
CA ALA A 31 4.97 -6.52 -16.17
C ALA A 31 5.70 -7.76 -16.71
N ASP A 32 5.42 -8.16 -17.95
CA ASP A 32 6.09 -9.28 -18.62
C ASP A 32 7.61 -9.06 -18.76
N SER A 33 8.06 -7.80 -18.89
CA SER A 33 9.49 -7.46 -18.94
C SER A 33 10.21 -7.57 -17.59
N ILE A 34 9.46 -7.51 -16.48
CA ILE A 34 10.01 -7.59 -15.12
C ILE A 34 9.97 -9.03 -14.61
N LEU A 35 8.91 -9.77 -14.96
CA LEU A 35 8.67 -11.13 -14.51
C LEU A 35 9.12 -12.12 -15.60
N GLU A 36 10.44 -12.31 -15.74
CA GLU A 36 11.04 -13.14 -16.81
C GLU A 36 10.51 -14.59 -16.87
N ALA A 37 9.92 -15.10 -15.79
CA ALA A 37 9.44 -16.48 -15.66
C ALA A 37 7.90 -16.65 -15.65
N ASP A 38 7.10 -15.59 -15.57
CA ASP A 38 5.64 -15.70 -15.54
C ASP A 38 4.97 -14.51 -16.22
N THR A 39 4.26 -14.77 -17.31
CA THR A 39 3.58 -13.72 -18.08
C THR A 39 2.20 -13.42 -17.52
N VAL A 40 1.92 -12.13 -17.35
CA VAL A 40 0.62 -11.62 -16.90
C VAL A 40 -0.48 -11.80 -17.94
N ARG A 41 -0.12 -12.28 -19.14
CA ARG A 41 -1.06 -12.57 -20.24
C ARG A 41 -1.66 -13.97 -20.15
N ARG A 42 -1.14 -14.86 -19.30
CA ARG A 42 -1.74 -16.17 -19.06
C ARG A 42 -3.12 -16.03 -18.45
N ILE A 43 -4.06 -16.87 -18.89
CA ILE A 43 -5.45 -16.82 -18.42
C ILE A 43 -5.58 -17.18 -16.93
N ASP A 44 -4.65 -18.00 -16.44
CA ASP A 44 -4.55 -18.45 -15.05
C ASP A 44 -3.52 -17.64 -14.24
N TRP A 45 -2.98 -16.56 -14.82
CA TRP A 45 -2.08 -15.69 -14.10
C TRP A 45 -2.81 -15.06 -12.93
N LYS A 46 -2.15 -15.06 -11.77
CA LYS A 46 -2.61 -14.38 -10.57
C LYS A 46 -1.43 -13.65 -9.94
N PRO A 47 -1.63 -12.45 -9.39
CA PRO A 47 -0.57 -11.80 -8.63
C PRO A 47 -0.23 -12.66 -7.41
N ASP A 48 1.06 -12.73 -7.08
CA ASP A 48 1.48 -13.25 -5.78
C ASP A 48 1.21 -12.19 -4.70
N PHE A 49 0.24 -12.48 -3.85
CA PHE A 49 -0.18 -11.63 -2.73
C PHE A 49 0.34 -12.12 -1.37
N SER A 50 1.25 -13.10 -1.37
CA SER A 50 1.76 -13.71 -0.13
C SER A 50 2.70 -12.82 0.67
N SER A 51 3.34 -11.84 0.01
CA SER A 51 4.42 -11.03 0.59
C SER A 51 4.06 -9.56 0.82
N HIS A 52 2.90 -9.11 0.34
CA HIS A 52 2.53 -7.70 0.37
C HIS A 52 1.04 -7.53 0.59
N VAL A 53 0.69 -6.41 1.22
CA VAL A 53 -0.69 -5.93 1.33
C VAL A 53 -0.85 -4.75 0.38
N LEU A 54 -1.86 -4.83 -0.49
CA LEU A 54 -2.28 -3.73 -1.35
C LEU A 54 -3.53 -3.08 -0.74
N LEU A 55 -3.41 -1.79 -0.45
CA LEU A 55 -4.49 -0.95 0.03
C LEU A 55 -4.81 0.10 -1.03
N ALA A 56 -5.93 -0.06 -1.73
CA ALA A 56 -6.40 0.82 -2.77
C ALA A 56 -7.41 1.83 -2.22
N ALA A 57 -7.46 3.01 -2.85
CA ALA A 57 -8.33 4.12 -2.46
C ALA A 57 -9.84 3.84 -2.62
N CYS A 58 -10.19 2.98 -3.58
CA CYS A 58 -11.56 2.76 -4.00
C CYS A 58 -11.73 1.38 -4.64
N ARG A 59 -12.99 0.95 -4.79
CA ARG A 59 -13.34 -0.26 -5.58
C ARG A 59 -13.10 -0.03 -7.07
N ILE A 60 -13.08 -1.11 -7.85
CA ILE A 60 -12.84 -1.06 -9.31
C ILE A 60 -13.82 -0.18 -10.11
N HIS A 61 -15.02 0.05 -9.59
CA HIS A 61 -16.08 0.86 -10.21
C HIS A 61 -16.22 2.26 -9.59
N GLU A 62 -15.36 2.59 -8.62
CA GLU A 62 -15.32 3.88 -7.94
C GLU A 62 -14.14 4.70 -8.45
N THR A 63 -14.05 5.97 -8.04
CA THR A 63 -12.97 6.87 -8.45
C THR A 63 -12.26 7.46 -7.23
N ALA A 64 -10.94 7.47 -7.26
CA ALA A 64 -10.14 8.17 -6.27
C ALA A 64 -10.22 9.70 -6.50
N THR A 65 -10.62 10.44 -5.47
CA THR A 65 -10.90 11.87 -5.55
C THR A 65 -9.68 12.70 -5.12
N GLU A 66 -9.39 13.76 -5.87
CA GLU A 66 -8.48 14.84 -5.47
C GLU A 66 -9.29 16.09 -5.08
N LEU A 67 -8.93 16.71 -3.96
CA LEU A 67 -9.60 17.90 -3.43
C LEU A 67 -8.61 19.06 -3.28
N ARG A 68 -9.14 20.28 -3.30
CA ARG A 68 -8.37 21.51 -3.11
C ARG A 68 -8.56 22.04 -1.68
N ARG A 69 -7.45 22.37 -1.01
CA ARG A 69 -7.44 23.05 0.29
C ARG A 69 -7.72 24.55 0.15
N GLN A 70 -7.99 25.20 1.27
CA GLN A 70 -8.20 26.66 1.32
C GLN A 70 -6.96 27.45 0.89
N ASP A 71 -5.76 26.94 1.18
CA ASP A 71 -4.49 27.55 0.77
C ASP A 71 -4.17 27.35 -0.73
N GLY A 72 -5.05 26.67 -1.46
CA GLY A 72 -4.94 26.43 -2.89
C GLY A 72 -4.17 25.16 -3.26
N THR A 73 -3.59 24.43 -2.30
CA THR A 73 -2.92 23.15 -2.55
C THR A 73 -3.90 22.01 -2.80
N TYR A 74 -3.46 20.95 -3.49
CA TYR A 74 -4.26 19.76 -3.78
C TYR A 74 -3.85 18.58 -2.91
N TYR A 75 -4.80 17.69 -2.62
CA TYR A 75 -4.54 16.43 -1.93
C TYR A 75 -5.50 15.34 -2.40
N GLY A 76 -5.00 14.11 -2.49
CA GLY A 76 -5.84 12.93 -2.66
C GLY A 76 -6.60 12.63 -1.39
N LEU A 77 -7.93 12.48 -1.48
CA LEU A 77 -8.81 12.24 -0.34
C LEU A 77 -8.39 11.00 0.46
N PHE A 78 -8.06 9.90 -0.23
CA PHE A 78 -7.60 8.67 0.39
C PHE A 78 -6.22 8.83 1.03
N THR A 79 -5.25 9.42 0.32
CA THR A 79 -3.88 9.57 0.82
C THR A 79 -3.84 10.46 2.07
N ASP A 80 -4.59 11.57 2.08
CA ASP A 80 -4.67 12.44 3.27
C ASP A 80 -5.34 11.72 4.45
N ALA A 81 -6.41 10.95 4.21
CA ALA A 81 -7.06 10.14 5.24
C ALA A 81 -6.11 9.07 5.82
N SER A 82 -5.35 8.37 4.97
CA SER A 82 -4.35 7.39 5.40
C SER A 82 -3.26 8.04 6.25
N LEU A 83 -2.71 9.18 5.82
CA LEU A 83 -1.70 9.89 6.60
C LEU A 83 -2.24 10.34 7.96
N ARG A 84 -3.46 10.91 8.00
CA ARG A 84 -4.07 11.34 9.27
C ARG A 84 -4.30 10.17 10.22
N THR A 85 -4.75 9.03 9.69
CA THR A 85 -5.00 7.81 10.49
C THR A 85 -3.68 7.29 11.07
N LEU A 86 -2.64 7.17 10.25
CA LEU A 86 -1.29 6.74 10.66
C LEU A 86 -0.63 7.68 11.68
N MET A 87 -0.98 8.97 11.68
CA MET A 87 -0.46 9.97 12.62
C MET A 87 -1.38 10.20 13.83
N SER A 88 -2.49 9.47 13.94
CA SER A 88 -3.44 9.60 15.04
C SER A 88 -3.18 8.55 16.11
N ASP A 89 -3.77 8.75 17.29
CA ASP A 89 -3.74 7.78 18.39
C ASP A 89 -4.75 6.63 18.20
N GLN A 90 -5.27 6.42 16.98
CA GLN A 90 -6.22 5.33 16.69
C GLN A 90 -5.54 3.98 16.45
N LEU A 91 -4.23 3.99 16.16
CA LEU A 91 -3.44 2.79 15.93
C LEU A 91 -2.41 2.66 17.05
N GLU A 92 -2.27 1.44 17.56
CA GLU A 92 -1.28 1.06 18.57
C GLU A 92 -0.10 0.33 17.91
N ASP A 93 0.96 0.06 18.66
CA ASP A 93 2.15 -0.65 18.17
C ASP A 93 1.81 -2.03 17.59
N GLU A 94 0.78 -2.68 18.14
CA GLU A 94 0.29 -4.00 17.70
C GLU A 94 -0.82 -3.92 16.64
N SER A 95 -1.13 -2.73 16.10
CA SER A 95 -2.12 -2.59 15.04
C SER A 95 -1.67 -3.24 13.73
N THR A 96 -2.59 -3.97 13.13
CA THR A 96 -2.43 -4.69 11.86
C THR A 96 -2.89 -3.85 10.66
N PHE A 97 -2.58 -4.30 9.45
CA PHE A 97 -3.12 -3.67 8.24
C PHE A 97 -4.66 -3.67 8.22
N LEU A 98 -5.32 -4.69 8.80
CA LEU A 98 -6.77 -4.70 8.97
C LEU A 98 -7.25 -3.54 9.86
N ASP A 99 -6.57 -3.30 10.98
CA ASP A 99 -6.92 -2.21 11.90
C ASP A 99 -6.74 -0.84 11.21
N LEU A 100 -5.67 -0.68 10.43
CA LEU A 100 -5.48 0.51 9.60
C LEU A 100 -6.65 0.73 8.63
N ARG A 101 -7.10 -0.32 7.94
CA ARG A 101 -8.26 -0.22 7.03
C ARG A 101 -9.52 0.19 7.78
N ASP A 102 -9.76 -0.41 8.95
CA ASP A 102 -10.99 -0.19 9.70
C ASP A 102 -11.02 1.18 10.40
N ALA A 103 -9.85 1.74 10.68
CA ALA A 103 -9.70 3.12 11.16
C ALA A 103 -9.89 4.18 10.04
N LEU A 104 -9.77 3.80 8.76
CA LEU A 104 -9.96 4.74 7.66
C LEU A 104 -11.42 5.22 7.58
N PRO A 105 -11.64 6.52 7.36
CA PRO A 105 -12.99 7.05 7.11
C PRO A 105 -13.58 6.49 5.81
N LEU A 106 -14.88 6.20 5.85
CA LEU A 106 -15.64 5.83 4.66
C LEU A 106 -16.20 7.08 3.98
N TYR A 107 -15.90 7.26 2.69
CA TYR A 107 -16.41 8.36 1.90
C TYR A 107 -17.47 7.87 0.90
N PRO A 108 -18.55 8.63 0.68
CA PRO A 108 -19.52 8.30 -0.36
C PRO A 108 -18.85 8.15 -1.73
N GLY A 109 -19.00 7.00 -2.36
CA GLY A 109 -18.43 6.70 -3.68
C GLY A 109 -16.93 6.43 -3.70
N GLN A 110 -16.28 6.33 -2.54
CA GLN A 110 -14.86 6.00 -2.43
C GLN A 110 -14.58 5.18 -1.17
N HIS A 111 -14.49 3.86 -1.35
CA HIS A 111 -14.31 2.91 -0.26
C HIS A 111 -12.96 2.21 -0.36
N PRO A 112 -12.06 2.36 0.62
CA PRO A 112 -10.78 1.67 0.62
C PRO A 112 -10.94 0.15 0.49
N VAL A 113 -10.07 -0.47 -0.32
CA VAL A 113 -10.06 -1.93 -0.54
C VAL A 113 -8.70 -2.47 -0.15
N MET A 114 -8.69 -3.56 0.62
CA MET A 114 -7.48 -4.26 1.03
C MET A 114 -7.45 -5.67 0.43
N VAL A 115 -6.33 -6.04 -0.16
CA VAL A 115 -6.01 -7.38 -0.68
C VAL A 115 -4.57 -7.73 -0.31
N GLY A 116 -4.29 -9.01 -0.11
CA GLY A 116 -3.02 -9.46 0.49
C GLY A 116 -3.28 -10.55 1.53
N ASP A 117 -2.46 -11.59 1.52
CA ASP A 117 -2.56 -12.65 2.54
C ASP A 117 -1.99 -12.16 3.88
N ASP A 118 -1.04 -11.23 3.82
CA ASP A 118 -0.32 -10.68 4.98
C ASP A 118 -1.05 -9.51 5.68
N LYS A 119 -2.36 -9.35 5.44
CA LYS A 119 -3.17 -8.25 6.00
C LYS A 119 -3.30 -8.26 7.53
N ASN A 120 -2.98 -9.38 8.16
CA ASN A 120 -2.96 -9.51 9.63
C ASN A 120 -1.60 -9.15 10.24
N SER A 121 -0.59 -8.85 9.42
CA SER A 121 0.70 -8.41 9.93
C SER A 121 0.63 -6.98 10.46
N LEU A 122 1.52 -6.70 11.39
CA LEU A 122 1.66 -5.40 12.04
C LEU A 122 2.00 -4.33 11.00
N VAL A 123 1.35 -3.17 11.10
CA VAL A 123 1.68 -1.99 10.28
C VAL A 123 3.06 -1.45 10.64
N TRP A 124 3.39 -1.54 11.93
CA TRP A 124 4.65 -1.07 12.48
C TRP A 124 5.61 -2.23 12.66
N PHE A 125 6.84 -2.05 12.21
CA PHE A 125 7.93 -2.89 12.70
C PHE A 125 8.12 -2.53 14.17
N GLY A 126 7.73 -3.42 15.07
CA GLY A 126 7.93 -3.23 16.49
C GLY A 126 9.38 -2.78 16.73
N THR A 127 9.54 -1.64 17.39
CA THR A 127 10.83 -1.36 18.02
C THR A 127 10.96 -2.47 19.04
N LEU A 128 11.84 -3.45 18.79
CA LEU A 128 12.37 -4.26 19.87
C LEU A 128 12.92 -3.23 20.85
N ILE A 129 12.14 -2.86 21.86
CA ILE A 129 12.66 -2.20 23.03
C ILE A 129 13.63 -3.24 23.54
N ALA A 130 14.90 -3.02 23.22
CA ALA A 130 15.98 -3.74 23.85
C ALA A 130 15.80 -3.43 25.33
N ASP A 131 15.20 -4.37 26.05
CA ASP A 131 15.64 -4.59 27.41
C ASP A 131 17.17 -4.70 27.35
N SER A 132 17.84 -4.35 28.43
CA SER A 132 19.30 -4.32 28.49
C SER A 132 19.94 -5.72 28.33
N SER A 133 19.17 -6.75 27.95
CA SER A 133 19.57 -8.04 27.42
C SER A 133 19.17 -8.13 25.93
N GLY A 134 19.89 -7.41 25.07
CA GLY A 134 19.55 -7.22 23.66
C GLY A 134 19.07 -8.47 22.89
N PRO A 135 18.23 -8.29 21.86
CA PRO A 135 17.55 -9.38 21.19
C PRO A 135 18.52 -10.33 20.50
N ASP A 136 18.39 -11.63 20.81
CA ASP A 136 19.08 -12.71 20.11
C ASP A 136 18.54 -12.82 18.67
N LEU A 137 19.25 -12.18 17.75
CA LEU A 137 18.97 -12.13 16.30
C LEU A 137 18.92 -13.52 15.64
N ARG A 138 19.20 -14.61 16.37
CA ARG A 138 19.06 -15.99 15.88
C ARG A 138 17.61 -16.44 15.76
N ARG A 139 16.67 -15.89 16.56
CA ARG A 139 15.26 -16.32 16.52
C ARG A 139 14.46 -15.83 15.31
N LEU A 140 14.90 -14.78 14.63
CA LEU A 140 14.26 -14.32 13.38
C LEU A 140 14.71 -15.11 12.15
N ALA A 141 15.83 -15.85 12.25
CA ALA A 141 16.27 -16.76 11.19
C ALA A 141 15.50 -18.08 11.18
N ASP A 142 14.89 -18.47 12.31
CA ASP A 142 14.21 -19.77 12.48
C ASP A 142 12.73 -19.77 12.04
N VAL A 143 12.17 -18.62 11.65
CA VAL A 143 10.77 -18.55 11.13
C VAL A 143 10.71 -18.73 9.59
N LYS A 144 11.85 -18.93 8.93
CA LYS A 144 11.90 -19.49 7.57
C LYS A 144 12.40 -20.92 7.63
N LEU A 145 11.48 -21.86 7.87
CA LEU A 145 11.40 -23.22 7.29
C LEU A 145 10.45 -24.07 8.16
N GLN A 146 9.14 -23.93 7.94
CA GLN A 146 8.16 -25.03 7.98
C GLN A 146 7.05 -24.75 6.97
#